data_AF-A0A225UGP0-F1
#
_entry.id   AF-A0A225UGP0-F1
#
_cell.length_a   1.000
_cell.length_b   1.000
_cell.length_c   1.000
_cell.angle_alpha   90.00
_cell.angle_beta   90.00
_cell.angle_gamma   90.00
#
_symmetry.space_group_name_H-M   'P 1'
#
loop_
_entity.id
_entity.type
_entity.pdbx_description
1 polymer ?
#
loop_
_entity_poly.entity_id
_entity_poly.type
_entity_poly.pdbx_seq_one_letter_code
_entity_poly.pdbx_strand_id
1 'polypeptide(L)'
;MFTNGEPDESSLVPVFDRRSFVDDICFESETFDRCLSTLDRLLRRFTECRINVSFTKKGLRVDAKKIKRVTEFSFPTSKKGMQSFLGVLNYYSRFIQDCAVYATALYQLKEEDFEPSGDLSVARQSFAK
;
A
#
# COMPACT_ATOMS: atom_id res chain seq x y z
N MET A 1 0.20 4.53 -22.44
CA MET A 1 -0.88 4.96 -21.52
C MET A 1 -1.80 3.77 -21.33
N PHE A 2 -1.91 3.23 -20.12
CA PHE A 2 -2.81 2.11 -19.80
C PHE A 2 -4.19 2.68 -19.48
N THR A 3 -5.17 2.43 -20.33
CA THR A 3 -6.51 3.01 -20.16
C THR A 3 -7.46 2.14 -19.35
N ASN A 4 -7.28 0.81 -19.28
CA ASN A 4 -8.32 -0.04 -18.68
C ASN A 4 -7.82 -1.27 -17.89
N GLY A 5 -6.53 -1.38 -17.57
CA GLY A 5 -6.03 -2.53 -16.79
C GLY A 5 -6.10 -3.89 -17.50
N GLU A 6 -6.49 -3.91 -18.78
CA GLU A 6 -6.33 -5.07 -19.65
C GLU A 6 -4.88 -5.14 -20.17
N PRO A 7 -4.26 -6.33 -20.16
CA PRO A 7 -2.93 -6.50 -20.75
C PRO A 7 -2.99 -6.21 -22.24
N ASP A 8 -2.05 -5.39 -22.72
CA ASP A 8 -1.79 -5.22 -24.14
C ASP A 8 -1.44 -6.59 -24.73
N GLU A 9 -2.13 -7.01 -25.80
CA GLU A 9 -1.82 -8.23 -26.57
C GLU A 9 -0.53 -8.05 -27.38
N SER A 10 0.49 -7.42 -26.80
CA SER A 10 1.82 -7.40 -27.40
C SER A 10 2.36 -8.84 -27.31
N SER A 11 2.79 -9.37 -28.45
CA SER A 11 3.32 -10.72 -28.66
C SER A 11 4.66 -11.01 -27.97
N LEU A 12 4.98 -10.27 -26.91
CA LEU A 12 6.24 -10.37 -26.19
C LEU A 12 6.17 -11.53 -25.20
N VAL A 13 6.64 -12.70 -25.64
CA VAL A 13 6.85 -13.87 -24.79
C VAL A 13 7.89 -13.52 -23.72
N PRO A 14 7.52 -13.49 -22.42
CA PRO A 14 8.48 -13.25 -21.35
C PRO A 14 9.49 -14.40 -21.30
N VAL A 15 10.80 -14.10 -21.29
CA VAL A 15 11.89 -15.10 -21.25
C VAL A 15 11.88 -15.90 -19.94
N PHE A 16 11.15 -15.43 -18.93
CA PHE A 16 10.83 -16.19 -17.73
C PHE A 16 9.33 -15.98 -17.43
N ASP A 17 8.58 -17.06 -17.19
CA ASP A 17 7.17 -17.05 -16.75
C ASP A 17 6.95 -16.39 -15.36
N ARG A 18 7.87 -15.54 -14.90
CA ARG A 18 7.84 -14.86 -13.60
C ARG A 18 7.83 -13.35 -13.81
N ARG A 19 6.65 -12.75 -13.64
CA ARG A 19 6.49 -11.30 -13.49
C ARG A 19 6.84 -10.95 -12.04
N SER A 20 7.93 -10.20 -11.84
CA SER A 20 8.29 -9.64 -10.53
C SER A 20 7.89 -8.17 -10.50
N PHE A 21 7.13 -7.77 -9.49
CA PHE A 21 6.75 -6.38 -9.25
C PHE A 21 7.61 -5.85 -8.10
N VAL A 22 8.31 -4.74 -8.34
CA VAL A 22 9.05 -4.00 -7.30
C VAL A 22 8.28 -2.71 -7.08
N ASP A 23 7.73 -2.54 -5.88
CA ASP A 23 6.82 -1.43 -5.58
C ASP A 23 7.56 -0.12 -5.27
N ASP A 24 8.69 -0.18 -4.57
CA ASP A 24 9.42 1.00 -4.11
C ASP A 24 10.94 0.80 -4.28
N ILE A 25 11.63 1.79 -4.87
CA ILE A 25 13.10 1.85 -4.95
C ILE A 25 13.53 3.17 -4.32
N CYS A 26 14.15 3.09 -3.14
CA CYS A 26 14.68 4.23 -2.42
C CYS A 26 16.21 4.20 -2.44
N PHE A 27 16.82 5.36 -2.68
CA PHE A 27 18.25 5.55 -2.50
C PHE A 27 18.48 6.88 -1.79
N GLU A 28 19.41 6.88 -0.85
CA GLU A 28 19.78 8.06 -0.09
C GLU A 28 20.85 8.85 -0.85
N SER A 29 20.79 10.18 -0.74
CA SER A 29 21.79 11.04 -1.33
C SER A 29 21.97 12.30 -0.51
N GLU A 30 23.23 12.72 -0.33
CA GLU A 30 23.60 13.90 0.45
C GLU A 30 23.21 15.21 -0.24
N THR A 31 22.97 15.18 -1.56
CA THR A 31 22.59 16.37 -2.35
C THR A 31 21.59 16.01 -3.45
N PHE A 32 20.82 17.00 -3.89
CA PHE A 32 19.83 16.85 -4.97
C PHE A 32 20.47 16.42 -6.30
N ASP A 33 21.62 17.00 -6.68
CA ASP A 33 22.30 16.65 -7.93
C ASP A 33 22.83 15.21 -7.94
N ARG A 34 23.29 14.71 -6.78
CA ARG A 34 23.69 13.32 -6.60
C ARG A 34 22.48 12.38 -6.68
N CYS A 35 21.33 12.80 -6.15
CA CYS A 35 20.07 12.07 -6.31
C CYS A 35 19.68 11.94 -7.79
N LEU A 36 19.71 13.05 -8.55
CA LEU A 36 19.43 13.04 -9.99
C LEU A 36 20.39 12.15 -10.78
N SER A 37 21.69 12.20 -10.45
CA SER A 37 22.70 11.36 -11.09
C SER A 37 22.47 9.86 -10.83
N THR A 38 22.03 9.50 -9.63
CA THR A 38 21.68 8.12 -9.28
C THR A 38 20.41 7.66 -10.01
N LEU A 39 19.41 8.54 -10.11
CA LEU A 39 18.19 8.26 -10.88
C LEU A 39 18.52 8.00 -12.37
N ASP A 40 19.34 8.83 -13.00
CA ASP A 40 19.74 8.66 -14.41
C ASP A 40 20.44 7.31 -14.64
N ARG A 41 21.37 6.94 -13.75
CA ARG A 41 22.05 5.63 -13.80
C ARG A 41 21.07 4.47 -13.68
N LEU A 42 20.07 4.59 -12.80
CA LEU A 42 19.05 3.57 -12.59
C LEU A 42 18.17 3.40 -13.84
N LEU A 43 17.71 4.51 -14.44
CA LEU A 43 16.91 4.50 -15.67
C LEU A 43 17.67 3.88 -16.86
N ARG A 44 18.98 4.16 -16.97
CA ARG A 44 19.86 3.52 -17.96
C ARG A 44 19.89 2.00 -17.77
N ARG A 45 20.06 1.52 -16.53
CA ARG A 45 20.04 0.09 -16.23
C ARG A 45 18.70 -0.56 -16.56
N PHE A 46 17.58 0.12 -16.30
CA PHE A 46 16.27 -0.41 -16.70
C PHE A 46 16.15 -0.57 -18.22
N THR A 47 16.71 0.35 -18.99
CA THR A 47 16.73 0.25 -20.45
C THR A 47 17.58 -0.93 -20.92
N GLU A 48 18.78 -1.09 -20.36
CA GLU A 48 19.68 -2.23 -20.65
C GLU A 48 19.03 -3.58 -20.32
N CYS A 49 18.32 -3.65 -19.19
CA CYS A 49 17.65 -4.87 -18.73
C CYS A 49 16.25 -5.07 -19.35
N ARG A 50 15.81 -4.21 -20.27
CA ARG A 50 14.45 -4.21 -20.85
C ARG A 50 13.33 -4.17 -19.81
N ILE A 51 13.55 -3.47 -18.70
CA ILE A 51 12.57 -3.22 -17.64
C ILE A 51 11.77 -1.98 -18.02
N ASN A 52 10.45 -2.14 -18.18
CA ASN A 52 9.53 -1.03 -18.43
C ASN A 52 9.19 -0.30 -17.12
N VAL A 53 9.39 1.02 -17.11
CA VAL A 53 9.02 1.87 -15.97
C VAL A 53 8.00 2.91 -16.42
N SER A 54 6.92 3.05 -15.66
CA SER A 54 5.87 4.04 -15.93
C SER A 54 5.78 5.05 -14.80
N PHE A 55 5.91 6.34 -15.12
CA PHE A 55 5.75 7.45 -14.18
C PHE A 55 4.37 8.08 -14.38
N THR A 56 3.62 8.29 -13.30
CA THR A 56 2.33 9.00 -13.36
C THR A 56 2.46 10.40 -12.76
N LYS A 57 2.12 11.44 -13.54
CA LYS A 57 2.18 12.86 -13.14
C LYS A 57 1.30 13.24 -11.93
N LYS A 58 0.38 12.37 -11.50
CA LYS A 58 -0.61 12.68 -10.45
C LYS A 58 -0.14 12.36 -9.03
N GLY A 59 1.06 11.84 -8.86
CA GLY A 59 1.42 11.16 -7.61
C GLY A 59 0.57 9.90 -7.43
N LEU A 60 0.87 9.15 -6.37
CA LEU A 60 0.17 7.92 -5.99
C LEU A 60 -1.27 8.26 -5.52
N ARG A 61 -2.18 8.57 -6.45
CA ARG A 61 -3.60 8.79 -6.11
C ARG A 61 -4.30 7.45 -5.98
N VAL A 62 -4.92 7.23 -4.84
CA VAL A 62 -5.71 6.02 -4.57
C VAL A 62 -6.89 5.97 -5.53
N ASP A 63 -7.09 4.81 -6.16
CA ASP A 63 -8.29 4.51 -6.92
C ASP A 63 -9.52 4.65 -6.00
N ALA A 64 -10.50 5.46 -6.38
CA ALA A 64 -11.72 5.67 -5.62
C ALA A 64 -12.46 4.34 -5.29
N LYS A 65 -12.29 3.30 -6.12
CA LYS A 65 -12.80 1.95 -5.84
C LYS A 65 -12.10 1.28 -4.66
N LYS A 66 -10.80 1.53 -4.46
CA LYS A 66 -10.04 1.03 -3.31
C LYS A 66 -10.43 1.74 -2.02
N ILE A 67 -10.72 3.05 -2.07
CA ILE A 67 -11.24 3.81 -0.93
C ILE A 67 -12.62 3.29 -0.51
N LYS A 68 -13.53 3.05 -1.47
CA LYS A 68 -14.86 2.47 -1.18
C LYS A 68 -14.79 1.13 -0.45
N ARG A 69 -13.85 0.27 -0.83
CA ARG A 69 -13.65 -1.01 -0.13
C ARG A 69 -13.22 -0.82 1.33
N VAL A 70 -12.40 0.19 1.63
CA VAL A 70 -12.01 0.51 3.02
C VAL A 70 -13.20 0.98 3.84
N THR A 71 -14.09 1.80 3.25
CA THR A 71 -15.31 2.28 3.93
C THR A 71 -16.38 1.22 4.15
N GLU A 72 -16.32 0.10 3.42
CA GLU A 72 -17.27 -1.03 3.54
C GLU A 72 -16.82 -2.09 4.56
N PHE A 73 -15.61 -1.98 5.13
CA PHE A 73 -15.16 -2.95 6.13
C PHE A 73 -15.98 -2.84 7.40
N SER A 74 -16.55 -3.98 7.81
CA SER A 74 -17.10 -4.13 9.15
C SER A 74 -15.99 -4.13 10.20
N PHE A 75 -16.28 -3.55 11.37
CA PHE A 75 -15.33 -3.57 12.48
C PHE A 75 -15.08 -5.03 12.94
N PRO A 76 -13.82 -5.47 13.06
CA PRO A 76 -13.53 -6.87 13.39
C PRO A 76 -14.03 -7.26 14.78
N THR A 77 -14.59 -8.47 14.88
CA THR A 77 -15.13 -9.04 16.14
C THR A 77 -14.25 -10.14 16.73
N SER A 78 -13.06 -10.36 16.17
CA SER A 78 -12.10 -11.35 16.67
C SER A 78 -10.67 -10.85 16.50
N LYS A 79 -9.75 -11.35 17.32
CA LYS A 79 -8.31 -11.07 17.22
C LYS A 79 -7.74 -11.36 15.82
N LYS A 80 -8.12 -12.50 15.23
CA LYS A 80 -7.70 -12.87 13.86
C LYS A 80 -8.26 -11.90 12.82
N GLY A 81 -9.53 -11.50 12.97
CA GLY A 81 -10.14 -10.48 12.13
C GLY A 81 -9.43 -9.13 12.26
N MET A 82 -9.04 -8.75 13.49
CA MET A 82 -8.32 -7.52 13.78
C MET A 82 -6.92 -7.51 13.14
N GLN A 83 -6.19 -8.62 13.25
CA GLN A 83 -4.88 -8.76 12.60
C GLN A 83 -4.98 -8.65 11.06
N SER A 84 -5.99 -9.28 10.45
CA SER A 84 -6.26 -9.14 9.02
C SER A 84 -6.59 -7.69 8.63
N PHE A 85 -7.43 -7.04 9.42
CA PHE A 85 -7.80 -5.64 9.23
C PHE A 85 -6.59 -4.71 9.33
N LEU A 86 -5.71 -4.91 10.32
CA LEU A 86 -4.45 -4.17 10.46
C LEU A 86 -3.53 -4.38 9.25
N GLY A 87 -3.49 -5.57 8.65
CA GLY A 87 -2.75 -5.82 7.41
C GLY A 87 -3.25 -4.97 6.24
N VAL A 88 -4.58 -4.88 6.08
CA VAL A 88 -5.22 -4.02 5.07
C VAL A 88 -5.01 -2.55 5.37
N LEU A 89 -5.17 -2.14 6.64
CA LEU A 89 -4.96 -0.77 7.08
C LEU A 89 -3.51 -0.34 6.83
N ASN A 90 -2.53 -1.20 7.08
CA ASN A 90 -1.12 -0.94 6.82
C ASN A 90 -0.85 -0.72 5.32
N TYR A 91 -1.49 -1.49 4.44
CA TYR A 91 -1.41 -1.29 2.98
C TYR A 91 -1.93 0.10 2.55
N TYR A 92 -2.95 0.63 3.22
CA TYR A 92 -3.52 1.96 2.94
C TYR A 92 -2.97 3.09 3.81
N SER A 93 -2.10 2.80 4.78
CA SER A 93 -1.63 3.75 5.81
C SER A 93 -0.99 5.02 5.22
N ARG A 94 -0.27 4.89 4.09
CA ARG A 94 0.34 6.00 3.35
C ARG A 94 -0.66 7.02 2.79
N PHE A 95 -1.96 6.73 2.85
CA PHE A 95 -3.04 7.57 2.31
C PHE A 95 -4.05 8.02 3.38
N ILE A 96 -3.94 7.50 4.60
CA ILE A 96 -4.82 7.82 5.71
C ILE A 96 -4.07 8.78 6.62
N GLN A 97 -4.53 10.03 6.70
CA GLN A 97 -3.96 10.99 7.63
C GLN A 97 -4.13 10.46 9.07
N ASP A 98 -3.09 10.61 9.89
CA ASP A 98 -3.07 10.15 11.29
C ASP A 98 -3.32 8.63 11.47
N CYS A 99 -3.07 7.81 10.43
CA CYS A 99 -3.25 6.36 10.48
C CYS A 99 -2.55 5.70 11.67
N ALA A 100 -1.38 6.20 12.06
CA ALA A 100 -0.63 5.68 13.20
C ALA A 100 -1.40 5.88 14.53
N VAL A 101 -2.15 6.98 14.68
CA VAL A 101 -2.96 7.26 15.86
C VAL A 101 -4.10 6.25 15.95
N TYR A 102 -4.82 6.03 14.85
CA TYR A 102 -5.90 5.05 14.78
C TYR A 102 -5.40 3.61 14.96
N ALA A 103 -4.27 3.26 14.34
CA ALA A 103 -3.67 1.94 14.46
C ALA A 103 -3.20 1.65 15.89
N THR A 104 -2.73 2.66 16.63
CA THR A 104 -2.30 2.50 18.03
C THR A 104 -3.45 1.97 18.90
N ALA A 105 -4.66 2.51 18.75
CA ALA A 105 -5.83 2.03 19.48
C ALA A 105 -6.18 0.57 19.14
N LEU A 106 -5.94 0.15 17.89
CA LEU A 106 -6.17 -1.23 17.44
C LEU A 106 -5.07 -2.19 17.93
N TYR A 107 -3.81 -1.75 17.99
CA TYR A 107 -2.68 -2.56 18.48
C TYR A 107 -2.76 -2.83 19.99
N GLN A 108 -3.48 -2.00 20.74
CA GLN A 108 -3.68 -2.19 22.18
C GLN A 108 -4.70 -3.29 22.52
N LEU A 109 -5.49 -3.74 21.54
CA LEU A 109 -6.50 -4.78 21.74
C LEU A 109 -5.86 -6.15 21.95
N LYS A 110 -6.30 -6.83 23.00
CA LYS A 110 -5.92 -8.18 23.40
C LYS A 110 -7.01 -9.17 23.06
N GLU A 111 -6.73 -10.45 23.31
CA GLU A 111 -7.70 -11.52 23.06
C GLU A 111 -8.91 -11.41 23.99
N GLU A 112 -8.67 -11.02 25.24
CA GLU A 112 -9.72 -10.78 26.24
C GLU A 112 -10.75 -9.72 25.81
N ASP A 113 -10.35 -8.74 25.00
CA ASP A 113 -11.23 -7.67 24.53
C ASP A 113 -12.27 -8.15 23.50
N PHE A 114 -12.04 -9.33 22.91
CA PHE A 114 -12.96 -9.95 21.95
C PHE A 114 -13.86 -11.02 22.57
N GLU A 115 -13.68 -11.33 23.86
CA GLU A 115 -14.57 -12.23 24.59
C GLU A 115 -15.94 -11.57 24.84
N PRO A 116 -17.01 -12.33 25.18
CA PRO A 116 -18.35 -11.78 25.39
C PRO A 116 -18.43 -10.67 26.45
N SER A 117 -17.47 -10.61 27.38
CA SER A 117 -17.34 -9.58 28.41
C SER A 117 -16.31 -8.48 28.08
N GLY A 118 -15.63 -8.59 26.93
CA GLY A 118 -14.63 -7.64 26.47
C GLY A 118 -15.24 -6.32 25.99
N ASP A 119 -14.44 -5.26 25.96
CA ASP A 119 -14.88 -3.93 25.53
C ASP A 119 -14.07 -3.42 24.33
N LEU A 120 -14.77 -3.21 23.21
CA LEU A 120 -14.20 -2.64 21.99
C LEU A 120 -14.58 -1.16 21.79
N SER A 121 -15.22 -0.53 22.78
CA SER A 121 -15.77 0.83 22.68
C SER A 121 -14.70 1.88 22.39
N VAL A 122 -13.56 1.82 23.08
CA VAL A 122 -12.42 2.75 22.91
C VAL A 122 -11.84 2.67 21.50
N ALA A 123 -11.64 1.44 21.01
CA ALA A 123 -11.15 1.21 19.66
C ALA A 123 -12.16 1.69 18.62
N ARG A 124 -13.47 1.47 18.81
CA ARG A 124 -14.52 1.95 17.91
C ARG A 124 -14.65 3.47 17.88
N GLN A 125 -14.55 4.13 19.03
CA GLN A 125 -14.60 5.59 19.13
C GLN A 125 -13.45 6.27 18.38
N SER A 126 -12.30 5.59 18.29
CA SER A 126 -11.16 6.11 17.53
C SER A 126 -11.47 6.30 16.03
N PHE A 127 -12.46 5.59 15.48
CA PHE A 127 -12.87 5.68 14.07
C PHE A 127 -14.17 6.48 13.85
N ALA A 128 -14.75 7.07 14.89
CA ALA A 128 -16.06 7.72 14.85
C ALA A 128 -16.03 9.26 14.64
N LYS A 129 -14.88 9.83 14.26
CA LYS A 129 -14.68 11.28 14.06
C LYS A 129 -14.65 11.66 12.58
#